data_AF-A0A3N0W5X5-F1
#
_entry.id   AF-A0A3N0W5X5-F1
#
_cell.length_a   1.000
_cell.length_b   1.000
_cell.length_c   1.000
_cell.angle_alpha   90.00
_cell.angle_beta   90.00
_cell.angle_gamma   90.00
#
_symmetry.space_group_name_H-M   'P 1'
#
loop_
_entity.id
_entity.type
_entity.pdbx_description
1 polymer ?
#
loop_
_entity_poly.entity_id
_entity_poly.type
_entity_poly.pdbx_seq_one_letter_code
_entity_poly.pdbx_strand_id
1 'polypeptide(L)'
;MKMNIAFVLLFSTFFINAQISEQVRKLAKPLDTIAYAESEYIKVGAEKSKVYEYFQKLSEVANNDDLFYLAKNGSKSLKFYSSKELLKRNDKRFLEIYKFYTENPFSLSYTYGSEASEEDITSHLKQAIKITSEILSLVEEWKNDEKNNALESFEDKQLRKFEEKYKNLTKTDLKFYWQEIGKIDSEKK
;
A
#
# COMPACT_ATOMS: atom_id res chain seq x y z
N MET A 1 -15.91 -14.00 -45.36
CA MET A 1 -16.37 -14.14 -43.95
C MET A 1 -16.63 -12.74 -43.43
N LYS A 2 -17.89 -12.33 -43.23
CA LYS A 2 -18.21 -10.99 -42.70
C LYS A 2 -18.01 -11.03 -41.18
N MET A 3 -16.88 -10.51 -40.72
CA MET A 3 -16.58 -10.42 -39.29
C MET A 3 -17.57 -9.42 -38.67
N ASN A 4 -18.43 -9.90 -37.76
CA ASN A 4 -19.43 -9.07 -37.08
C ASN A 4 -18.72 -8.03 -36.21
N ILE A 5 -18.56 -6.82 -36.75
CA ILE A 5 -17.95 -5.64 -36.08
C ILE A 5 -18.63 -5.37 -34.72
N ALA A 6 -19.91 -5.73 -34.57
CA ALA A 6 -20.64 -5.64 -33.31
C ALA A 6 -20.00 -6.43 -32.16
N PHE A 7 -19.37 -7.58 -32.45
CA PHE A 7 -18.72 -8.41 -31.42
C PHE A 7 -17.39 -7.80 -30.95
N VAL A 8 -16.67 -7.10 -31.83
CA VAL A 8 -15.43 -6.37 -31.50
C VAL A 8 -15.74 -5.13 -30.65
N LEU A 9 -16.83 -4.42 -30.94
CA LEU A 9 -17.28 -3.28 -30.14
C LEU A 9 -17.78 -3.70 -28.75
N LEU A 10 -18.48 -4.83 -28.62
CA LEU A 10 -18.88 -5.38 -27.33
C LEU A 10 -17.68 -5.82 -26.46
N PHE A 11 -16.58 -6.29 -27.08
CA PHE A 11 -15.34 -6.56 -26.33
C PHE A 11 -14.61 -5.28 -25.92
N SER A 12 -14.70 -4.20 -26.71
CA SER A 12 -14.09 -2.92 -26.34
C SER A 12 -14.71 -2.27 -25.09
N THR A 13 -15.98 -2.58 -24.78
CA THR A 13 -16.62 -2.09 -23.55
C THR A 13 -16.18 -2.86 -22.29
N PHE A 14 -15.66 -4.09 -22.41
CA PHE A 14 -15.05 -4.79 -21.27
C PHE A 14 -13.65 -4.24 -20.92
N PHE A 15 -13.05 -3.46 -21.83
CA PHE A 15 -11.82 -2.69 -21.61
C PHE A 15 -12.11 -1.22 -21.27
N ILE A 16 -13.34 -0.88 -20.83
CA ILE A 16 -13.57 0.40 -20.15
C ILE A 16 -12.78 0.31 -18.86
N ASN A 17 -11.57 0.84 -18.95
CA ASN A 17 -10.62 1.12 -17.89
C ASN A 17 -11.35 1.30 -16.56
N ALA A 18 -10.87 0.64 -15.51
CA ALA A 18 -11.15 1.01 -14.13
C ALA A 18 -10.79 2.50 -13.99
N GLN A 19 -11.76 3.37 -14.27
CA GLN A 19 -11.54 4.79 -14.36
C GLN A 19 -11.59 5.28 -12.94
N ILE A 20 -10.46 5.80 -12.46
CA ILE A 20 -10.42 6.38 -11.11
C ILE A 20 -11.51 7.43 -10.97
N SER A 21 -12.17 7.42 -9.80
CA SER A 21 -13.23 8.36 -9.49
C SER A 21 -12.74 9.81 -9.67
N GLU A 22 -13.63 10.73 -10.04
CA GLU A 22 -13.25 12.12 -10.29
C GLU A 22 -12.64 12.77 -9.05
N GLN A 23 -13.14 12.42 -7.86
CA GLN A 23 -12.62 12.89 -6.58
C GLN A 23 -11.19 12.39 -6.35
N VAL A 24 -10.94 11.10 -6.53
CA VAL A 24 -9.58 10.52 -6.41
C VAL A 24 -8.65 11.17 -7.42
N ARG A 25 -9.09 11.36 -8.66
CA ARG A 25 -8.30 12.02 -9.71
C ARG A 25 -7.89 13.43 -9.32
N LYS A 26 -8.79 14.22 -8.73
CA LYS A 26 -8.48 15.58 -8.26
C LYS A 26 -7.45 15.55 -7.13
N LEU A 27 -7.55 14.60 -6.21
CA LEU A 27 -6.61 14.43 -5.09
C LEU A 27 -5.27 13.81 -5.50
N ALA A 28 -5.23 13.08 -6.62
CA ALA A 28 -4.01 12.49 -7.17
C ALA A 28 -3.12 13.52 -7.85
N LYS A 29 -3.69 14.60 -8.40
CA LYS A 29 -2.95 15.64 -9.15
C LYS A 29 -1.67 16.14 -8.48
N PRO A 30 -1.64 16.48 -7.17
CA PRO A 30 -0.42 16.92 -6.50
C PRO A 30 0.68 15.85 -6.44
N LEU A 31 0.30 14.57 -6.54
CA LEU A 31 1.20 13.42 -6.48
C LEU A 31 1.65 12.96 -7.89
N ASP A 32 0.93 13.35 -8.95
CA ASP A 32 1.21 12.91 -10.33
C ASP A 32 2.63 13.28 -10.80
N THR A 33 3.18 14.40 -10.32
CA THR A 33 4.52 14.86 -10.68
C THR A 33 5.61 14.43 -9.70
N ILE A 34 5.24 13.78 -8.59
CA ILE A 34 6.18 13.40 -7.53
C ILE A 34 6.81 12.06 -7.88
N ALA A 35 8.10 12.10 -8.21
CA ALA A 35 8.91 10.97 -8.65
C ALA A 35 9.58 10.18 -7.49
N TYR A 36 9.33 10.56 -6.25
CA TYR A 36 9.92 9.95 -5.05
C TYR A 36 8.81 9.57 -4.05
N ALA A 37 9.15 8.83 -3.01
CA ALA A 37 8.28 8.59 -1.88
C ALA A 37 9.00 8.88 -0.57
N GLU A 38 8.21 9.09 0.46
CA GLU A 38 8.63 9.49 1.79
C GLU A 38 7.95 8.56 2.82
N SER A 39 8.65 8.23 3.89
CA SER A 39 8.01 7.67 5.09
C SER A 39 7.00 8.65 5.68
N GLU A 40 6.13 8.16 6.57
CA GLU A 40 5.15 9.01 7.27
C GLU A 40 5.83 10.18 8.00
N TYR A 41 7.06 9.97 8.48
CA TYR A 41 7.89 10.96 9.17
C TYR A 41 9.27 11.06 8.49
N ILE A 42 9.73 12.27 8.14
CA ILE A 42 10.91 12.50 7.27
C ILE A 42 11.99 13.41 7.87
N LYS A 43 11.92 13.77 9.15
CA LYS A 43 12.98 14.56 9.80
C LYS A 43 13.18 14.18 11.25
N VAL A 44 14.33 14.57 11.79
CA VAL A 44 14.60 14.56 13.23
C VAL A 44 13.49 15.35 13.94
N GLY A 45 12.84 14.73 14.92
CA GLY A 45 11.68 15.29 15.62
C GLY A 45 10.31 14.80 15.11
N ALA A 46 10.28 13.80 14.22
CA ALA A 46 9.04 13.19 13.70
C ALA A 46 8.12 14.19 12.98
N GLU A 47 8.69 15.10 12.18
CA GLU A 47 7.89 15.95 11.28
C GLU A 47 7.23 15.08 10.20
N LYS A 48 5.92 15.27 10.02
CA LYS A 48 5.13 14.53 9.03
C LYS A 48 5.55 14.88 7.60
N SER A 49 5.58 13.87 6.75
CA SER A 49 5.76 14.03 5.31
C SER A 49 4.53 14.66 4.67
N LYS A 50 4.71 15.78 3.95
CA LYS A 50 3.65 16.40 3.16
C LYS A 50 3.20 15.50 2.00
N VAL A 51 4.14 14.78 1.39
CA VAL A 51 3.82 13.85 0.28
C VAL A 51 2.95 12.71 0.80
N TYR A 52 3.31 12.12 1.93
CA TYR A 52 2.51 11.09 2.60
C TYR A 52 1.15 11.64 3.04
N GLU A 53 1.07 12.86 3.57
CA GLU A 53 -0.20 13.48 3.95
C GLU A 53 -1.15 13.69 2.76
N TYR A 54 -0.63 14.11 1.60
CA TYR A 54 -1.44 14.19 0.39
C TYR A 54 -2.00 12.82 -0.02
N PHE A 55 -1.17 11.78 0.04
CA PHE A 55 -1.63 10.42 -0.22
C PHE A 55 -2.66 9.95 0.81
N GLN A 56 -2.46 10.26 2.09
CA GLN A 56 -3.40 9.85 3.15
C GLN A 56 -4.81 10.38 2.86
N LYS A 57 -4.93 11.67 2.54
CA LYS A 57 -6.21 12.30 2.14
C LYS A 57 -6.83 11.65 0.91
N LEU A 58 -6.01 11.28 -0.09
CA LEU A 58 -6.47 10.53 -1.25
C LEU A 58 -7.01 9.16 -0.86
N SER A 59 -6.25 8.43 -0.04
CA SER A 59 -6.62 7.07 0.37
C SER A 59 -7.94 7.04 1.12
N GLU A 60 -8.23 8.03 1.97
CA GLU A 60 -9.48 8.10 2.74
C GLU A 60 -10.73 8.10 1.86
N VAL A 61 -10.64 8.58 0.61
CA VAL A 61 -11.77 8.62 -0.32
C VAL A 61 -11.69 7.58 -1.44
N ALA A 62 -10.50 7.03 -1.68
CA ALA A 62 -10.29 6.02 -2.72
C ALA A 62 -10.86 4.67 -2.31
N ASN A 63 -11.55 4.00 -3.23
CA ASN A 63 -11.89 2.59 -3.05
C ASN A 63 -10.71 1.70 -3.48
N ASN A 64 -10.85 0.38 -3.33
CA ASN A 64 -9.75 -0.52 -3.65
C ASN A 64 -9.47 -0.62 -5.17
N ASP A 65 -10.46 -0.37 -6.03
CA ASP A 65 -10.27 -0.37 -7.49
C ASP A 65 -9.46 0.86 -7.93
N ASP A 66 -9.75 2.02 -7.33
CA ASP A 66 -8.98 3.25 -7.50
C ASP A 66 -7.51 3.01 -7.11
N LEU A 67 -7.29 2.42 -5.93
CA LEU A 67 -5.95 2.12 -5.43
C LEU A 67 -5.23 1.09 -6.28
N PHE A 68 -5.92 0.05 -6.75
CA PHE A 68 -5.34 -0.94 -7.65
C PHE A 68 -4.93 -0.34 -8.99
N TYR A 69 -5.76 0.55 -9.55
CA TYR A 69 -5.41 1.29 -10.76
C TYR A 69 -4.17 2.17 -10.54
N LEU A 70 -4.14 2.95 -9.45
CA LEU A 70 -3.02 3.83 -9.11
C LEU A 70 -1.74 3.05 -8.82
N ALA A 71 -1.86 1.88 -8.19
CA ALA A 71 -0.75 0.98 -7.93
C ALA A 71 -0.10 0.48 -9.22
N LYS A 72 -0.82 0.34 -10.35
CA LYS A 72 -0.23 -0.09 -11.63
C LYS A 72 0.16 1.07 -12.54
N ASN A 73 -0.65 2.12 -12.57
CA ASN A 73 -0.62 3.14 -13.63
C ASN A 73 -0.27 4.54 -13.12
N GLY A 74 -0.23 4.77 -11.81
CA GLY A 74 0.04 6.08 -11.23
C GLY A 74 1.49 6.57 -11.43
N SER A 75 1.75 7.78 -10.94
CA SER A 75 3.11 8.29 -10.75
C SER A 75 3.93 7.41 -9.80
N LYS A 76 5.24 7.65 -9.68
CA LYS A 76 6.11 6.84 -8.82
C LYS A 76 5.62 6.82 -7.36
N SER A 77 5.25 7.98 -6.81
CA SER A 77 4.68 8.10 -5.47
C SER A 77 3.34 7.37 -5.34
N LEU A 78 2.42 7.57 -6.29
CA LEU A 78 1.10 6.93 -6.28
C LEU A 78 1.20 5.41 -6.36
N LYS A 79 2.08 4.90 -7.22
CA LYS A 79 2.41 3.48 -7.32
C LYS A 79 2.86 2.92 -5.98
N PHE A 80 3.85 3.56 -5.37
CA PHE A 80 4.41 3.15 -4.10
C PHE A 80 3.38 3.09 -2.98
N TYR A 81 2.67 4.20 -2.75
CA TYR A 81 1.75 4.28 -1.63
C TYR A 81 0.49 3.45 -1.83
N SER A 82 -0.09 3.44 -3.03
CA SER A 82 -1.30 2.65 -3.31
C SER A 82 -1.04 1.16 -3.15
N SER A 83 0.16 0.69 -3.55
CA SER A 83 0.57 -0.71 -3.36
C SER A 83 0.59 -1.10 -1.88
N LYS A 84 1.14 -0.26 -1.01
CA LYS A 84 1.17 -0.50 0.44
C LYS A 84 -0.22 -0.37 1.07
N GLU A 85 -1.04 0.52 0.56
CA GLU A 85 -2.41 0.74 1.04
C GLU A 85 -3.31 -0.47 0.76
N LEU A 86 -3.15 -1.14 -0.39
CA LEU A 86 -3.88 -2.39 -0.69
C LEU A 86 -3.60 -3.48 0.35
N LEU A 87 -2.34 -3.65 0.76
CA LEU A 87 -1.99 -4.56 1.85
C LEU A 87 -2.70 -4.15 3.14
N LYS A 88 -2.59 -2.86 3.53
CA LYS A 88 -3.21 -2.32 4.75
C LYS A 88 -4.72 -2.60 4.81
N ARG A 89 -5.38 -2.61 3.66
CA ARG A 89 -6.82 -2.89 3.51
C ARG A 89 -7.17 -4.36 3.37
N ASN A 90 -6.17 -5.24 3.43
CA ASN A 90 -6.31 -6.67 3.19
C ASN A 90 -6.95 -6.99 1.82
N ASP A 91 -6.62 -6.20 0.79
CA ASP A 91 -7.08 -6.48 -0.57
C ASP A 91 -6.14 -7.50 -1.23
N LYS A 92 -6.67 -8.67 -1.60
CA LYS A 92 -5.88 -9.78 -2.18
C LYS A 92 -5.14 -9.40 -3.46
N ARG A 93 -5.61 -8.39 -4.20
CA ARG A 93 -4.92 -7.88 -5.40
C ARG A 93 -3.57 -7.26 -5.10
N PHE A 94 -3.24 -7.03 -3.83
CA PHE A 94 -1.87 -6.78 -3.39
C PHE A 94 -0.88 -7.81 -3.94
N LEU A 95 -1.26 -9.11 -4.00
CA LEU A 95 -0.39 -10.15 -4.58
C LEU A 95 -0.19 -9.99 -6.08
N GLU A 96 -1.20 -9.50 -6.80
CA GLU A 96 -1.07 -9.18 -8.23
C GLU A 96 -0.14 -8.00 -8.45
N ILE A 97 -0.20 -6.98 -7.59
CA ILE A 97 0.74 -5.85 -7.61
C ILE A 97 2.15 -6.32 -7.29
N TYR A 98 2.30 -7.19 -6.29
CA TYR A 98 3.59 -7.78 -5.95
C TYR A 98 4.19 -8.54 -7.13
N LYS A 99 3.41 -9.45 -7.74
CA LYS A 99 3.81 -10.20 -8.94
C LYS A 99 4.16 -9.28 -10.10
N PHE A 100 3.33 -8.27 -10.37
CA PHE A 100 3.57 -7.29 -11.41
C PHE A 100 4.94 -6.62 -11.27
N TYR A 101 5.31 -6.18 -10.06
CA TYR A 101 6.61 -5.55 -9.84
C TYR A 101 7.78 -6.52 -9.75
N THR A 102 7.53 -7.78 -9.39
CA THR A 102 8.53 -8.85 -9.52
C THR A 102 8.88 -9.08 -10.99
N GLU A 103 7.91 -9.00 -11.90
CA GLU A 103 8.10 -9.14 -13.36
C GLU A 103 8.58 -7.85 -14.03
N ASN A 104 8.21 -6.69 -13.46
CA ASN A 104 8.51 -5.36 -13.99
C ASN A 104 9.22 -4.53 -12.91
N PRO A 105 10.54 -4.71 -12.71
CA PRO A 105 11.28 -4.05 -11.64
C PRO A 105 11.09 -2.53 -11.67
N PHE A 106 10.84 -1.96 -10.49
CA PHE A 106 10.52 -0.56 -10.34
C PHE A 106 11.21 0.02 -9.11
N SER A 107 12.12 0.96 -9.35
CA SER A 107 12.82 1.69 -8.31
C SER A 107 12.38 3.15 -8.24
N LEU A 108 12.41 3.68 -7.02
CA LEU A 108 12.17 5.08 -6.74
C LEU A 108 13.11 5.56 -5.63
N SER A 109 13.35 6.87 -5.61
CA SER A 109 13.95 7.50 -4.45
C SER A 109 12.97 7.45 -3.29
N TYR A 110 13.37 6.83 -2.19
CA TYR A 110 12.63 6.75 -0.94
C TYR A 110 13.39 7.49 0.15
N THR A 111 12.69 8.36 0.88
CA THR A 111 13.24 9.08 2.03
C THR A 111 12.70 8.49 3.33
N TYR A 112 13.60 8.03 4.19
CA TYR A 112 13.30 7.58 5.54
C TYR A 112 14.05 8.43 6.57
N GLY A 113 13.33 9.14 7.43
CA GLY A 113 13.96 10.16 8.26
C GLY A 113 14.70 11.16 7.36
N SER A 114 15.96 11.49 7.68
CA SER A 114 16.79 12.42 6.90
C SER A 114 17.56 11.77 5.75
N GLU A 115 17.42 10.47 5.52
CA GLU A 115 18.20 9.73 4.53
C GLU A 115 17.35 9.39 3.32
N ALA A 116 17.90 9.62 2.12
CA ALA A 116 17.27 9.28 0.85
C ALA A 116 18.10 8.24 0.10
N SER A 117 17.45 7.16 -0.34
CA SER A 117 18.04 6.02 -1.04
C SER A 117 17.19 5.66 -2.25
N GLU A 118 17.81 5.12 -3.30
CA GLU A 118 17.07 4.47 -4.38
C GLU A 118 16.70 3.06 -3.92
N GLU A 119 15.40 2.76 -3.87
CA GLU A 119 14.90 1.49 -3.35
C GLU A 119 13.94 0.82 -4.33
N ASP A 120 13.97 -0.50 -4.34
CA ASP A 120 13.07 -1.32 -5.15
C ASP A 120 11.73 -1.54 -4.43
N ILE A 121 10.63 -1.32 -5.16
CA ILE A 121 9.29 -1.42 -4.57
C ILE A 121 8.98 -2.82 -4.05
N THR A 122 9.45 -3.90 -4.69
CA THR A 122 9.15 -5.26 -4.23
C THR A 122 9.78 -5.52 -2.86
N SER A 123 10.95 -4.94 -2.60
CA SER A 123 11.61 -4.99 -1.29
C SER A 123 10.78 -4.27 -0.23
N HIS A 124 10.22 -3.11 -0.56
CA HIS A 124 9.32 -2.39 0.35
C HIS A 124 7.99 -3.12 0.62
N LEU A 125 7.39 -3.75 -0.39
CA LEU A 125 6.15 -4.52 -0.19
C LEU A 125 6.38 -5.74 0.71
N LYS A 126 7.52 -6.43 0.54
CA LYS A 126 7.98 -7.48 1.47
C LYS A 126 8.17 -6.97 2.89
N GLN A 127 8.90 -5.87 3.05
CA GLN A 127 9.12 -5.25 4.36
C GLN A 127 7.80 -4.81 5.01
N ALA A 128 6.84 -4.30 4.23
CA ALA A 128 5.53 -3.90 4.76
C ALA A 128 4.79 -5.08 5.42
N ILE A 129 4.84 -6.28 4.84
CA ILE A 129 4.25 -7.49 5.44
C ILE A 129 4.95 -7.80 6.77
N LYS A 130 6.29 -7.81 6.77
CA LYS A 130 7.10 -8.14 7.97
C LYS A 130 6.83 -7.15 9.10
N ILE A 131 6.96 -5.84 8.84
CA ILE A 131 6.77 -4.79 9.83
C ILE A 131 5.33 -4.82 10.37
N THR A 132 4.33 -5.02 9.50
CA THR A 132 2.94 -5.12 9.96
C THR A 132 2.72 -6.34 10.85
N SER A 133 3.39 -7.45 10.58
CA SER A 133 3.32 -8.66 11.42
C SER A 133 3.94 -8.44 12.80
N GLU A 134 5.05 -7.72 12.87
CA GLU A 134 5.71 -7.34 14.13
C GLU A 134 4.81 -6.40 14.93
N ILE A 135 4.25 -5.36 14.30
CA ILE A 135 3.33 -4.42 14.94
C ILE A 135 2.09 -5.13 15.48
N LEU A 136 1.44 -6.00 14.69
CA LEU A 136 0.27 -6.75 15.18
C LEU A 136 0.63 -7.68 16.34
N SER A 137 1.86 -8.20 16.39
CA SER A 137 2.33 -8.99 17.53
C SER A 137 2.44 -8.16 18.79
N LEU A 138 3.02 -6.97 18.69
CA LEU A 138 3.11 -6.03 19.82
C LEU A 138 1.72 -5.59 20.30
N VAL A 139 0.78 -5.33 19.39
CA VAL A 139 -0.61 -4.96 19.74
C VAL A 139 -1.32 -6.11 20.47
N GLU A 140 -1.14 -7.35 20.03
CA GLU A 140 -1.72 -8.53 20.72
C GLU A 140 -1.10 -8.76 22.11
N GLU A 141 0.23 -8.66 22.23
CA GLU A 141 0.93 -8.78 23.52
C GLU A 141 0.43 -7.72 24.51
N TRP A 142 0.32 -6.48 24.06
CA TRP A 142 -0.20 -5.36 24.85
C TRP A 142 -1.63 -5.59 25.35
N LYS A 143 -2.52 -6.13 24.51
CA LYS A 143 -3.92 -6.42 24.89
C LYS A 143 -4.04 -7.51 25.96
N ASN A 144 -3.08 -8.42 26.02
CA ASN A 144 -3.09 -9.55 26.94
C ASN A 144 -2.38 -9.25 28.26
N ASP A 145 -1.74 -8.09 28.41
CA ASP A 145 -1.11 -7.68 29.67
C ASP A 145 -2.12 -7.02 30.62
N GLU A 146 -2.43 -7.74 31.70
CA GLU A 146 -3.38 -7.34 32.74
C GLU A 146 -3.05 -5.97 33.40
N LYS A 147 -1.78 -5.52 33.34
CA LYS A 147 -1.33 -4.26 33.95
C LYS A 147 -1.64 -3.01 33.12
N ASN A 148 -1.96 -3.15 31.83
CA ASN A 148 -2.24 -2.02 30.94
C ASN A 148 -3.63 -1.39 31.16
N ASN A 149 -4.43 -1.91 32.09
CA ASN A 149 -5.78 -1.40 32.39
C ASN A 149 -5.81 -0.19 33.34
N ALA A 150 -4.67 0.30 33.87
CA ALA A 150 -4.68 1.22 35.01
C ALA A 150 -4.33 2.70 34.73
N LEU A 151 -3.73 3.06 33.58
CA LEU A 151 -3.46 4.46 33.20
C LEU A 151 -3.13 4.55 31.70
N GLU A 152 -3.79 5.45 30.97
CA GLU A 152 -3.57 5.62 29.52
C GLU A 152 -2.20 6.26 29.26
N SER A 153 -1.19 5.41 29.04
CA SER A 153 0.18 5.80 28.77
C SER A 153 0.33 6.36 27.33
N PHE A 154 1.47 7.01 27.05
CA PHE A 154 1.81 7.37 25.67
C PHE A 154 1.89 6.13 24.76
N GLU A 155 2.39 5.02 25.29
CA GLU A 155 2.52 3.74 24.57
C GLU A 155 1.13 3.20 24.17
N ASP A 156 0.14 3.27 25.07
CA ASP A 156 -1.24 2.87 24.77
C ASP A 156 -1.82 3.68 23.60
N LYS A 157 -1.55 4.99 23.56
CA LYS A 157 -2.02 5.85 22.47
C LYS A 157 -1.37 5.51 21.14
N GLN A 158 -0.12 5.06 21.12
CA GLN A 158 0.55 4.64 19.89
C GLN A 158 0.05 3.27 19.43
N LEU A 159 -0.12 2.31 20.34
CA LEU A 159 -0.59 0.97 20.02
C LEU A 159 -2.03 0.98 19.51
N ARG A 160 -2.92 1.80 20.09
CA ARG A 160 -4.28 2.03 19.56
C ARG A 160 -4.29 2.61 18.14
N LYS A 161 -3.36 3.52 17.82
CA LYS A 161 -3.22 4.03 16.45
C LYS A 161 -2.82 2.94 15.47
N PHE A 162 -1.91 2.05 15.86
CA PHE A 162 -1.51 0.92 15.04
C PHE A 162 -2.64 -0.09 14.86
N GLU A 163 -3.38 -0.38 15.92
CA GLU A 163 -4.57 -1.21 15.87
C GLU A 163 -5.59 -0.67 14.85
N GLU A 164 -5.95 0.61 14.94
CA GLU A 164 -6.88 1.23 13.99
C GLU A 164 -6.32 1.25 12.55
N LYS A 165 -5.02 1.53 12.39
CA LYS A 165 -4.35 1.59 11.09
C LYS A 165 -4.37 0.24 10.36
N TYR A 166 -4.30 -0.88 11.10
CA TYR A 166 -4.20 -2.24 10.57
C TYR A 166 -5.39 -3.13 10.92
N LYS A 167 -6.53 -2.56 11.34
CA LYS A 167 -7.70 -3.32 11.81
C LYS A 167 -8.29 -4.33 10.83
N ASN A 168 -8.00 -4.18 9.54
CA ASN A 168 -8.48 -5.07 8.49
C ASN A 168 -7.55 -6.27 8.26
N LEU A 169 -6.39 -6.31 8.90
CA LEU A 169 -5.38 -7.36 8.78
C LEU A 169 -5.29 -8.19 10.05
N THR A 170 -5.11 -9.49 9.86
CA THR A 170 -4.74 -10.44 10.93
C THR A 170 -3.36 -11.03 10.68
N LYS A 171 -2.76 -11.64 11.71
CA LYS A 171 -1.54 -12.43 11.55
C LYS A 171 -1.70 -13.58 10.54
N THR A 172 -2.88 -14.18 10.47
CA THR A 172 -3.19 -15.23 9.50
C THR A 172 -3.16 -14.70 8.07
N ASP A 173 -3.73 -13.52 7.83
CA ASP A 173 -3.67 -12.86 6.51
C ASP A 173 -2.22 -12.58 6.11
N LEU A 174 -1.42 -12.03 7.02
CA LEU A 174 0.00 -11.72 6.76
C LEU A 174 0.82 -12.98 6.50
N LYS A 175 0.56 -14.07 7.24
CA LYS A 175 1.18 -15.37 6.98
C LYS A 175 0.81 -15.90 5.60
N PHE A 176 -0.45 -15.76 5.19
CA PHE A 176 -0.90 -16.10 3.85
C PHE A 176 -0.15 -15.28 2.79
N TYR A 177 -0.12 -13.95 2.91
CA TYR A 177 0.63 -13.09 1.98
C TYR A 177 2.11 -13.47 1.91
N TRP A 178 2.75 -13.73 3.06
CA TRP A 178 4.16 -14.14 3.12
C TRP A 178 4.43 -15.46 2.39
N GLN A 179 3.51 -16.43 2.48
CA GLN A 179 3.62 -17.69 1.74
C GLN A 179 3.45 -17.48 0.24
N GLU A 180 2.45 -16.69 -0.18
CA GLU A 180 2.18 -16.45 -1.60
C GLU A 180 3.30 -15.66 -2.29
N ILE A 181 3.86 -14.62 -1.66
CA ILE A 181 5.03 -13.91 -2.24
C ILE A 181 6.24 -14.84 -2.37
N GLY A 182 6.42 -15.79 -1.45
CA GLY A 182 7.50 -16.78 -1.52
C GLY A 182 7.35 -17.72 -2.73
N LYS A 183 6.11 -18.07 -3.09
CA LYS A 183 5.81 -18.81 -4.33
C LYS A 183 6.14 -17.96 -5.56
N ILE A 184 5.67 -16.71 -5.59
CA ILE A 184 5.94 -15.76 -6.70
C ILE A 184 7.45 -15.60 -6.91
N ASP A 185 8.23 -15.45 -5.83
CA ASP A 185 9.69 -15.35 -5.91
C ASP A 185 10.35 -16.61 -6.48
N SER A 186 9.80 -17.79 -6.17
CA SER A 186 10.33 -19.07 -6.64
C SER A 186 10.05 -19.33 -8.12
N GLU A 187 8.97 -18.78 -8.68
CA GLU A 187 8.64 -18.89 -10.11
C GLU A 187 9.61 -18.09 -11.01
N LYS A 188 10.32 -17.11 -10.45
CA LYS A 188 11.29 -16.26 -11.16
C LYS A 188 12.72 -16.83 -11.18
N LYS A 189 13.02 -17.83 -10.34
CA LYS A 189 14.35 -18.47 -10.26
C LYS A 189 14.48 -19.60 -11.27
#